data_AF-A0A8S3I214-F1
#
_entry.id   AF-A0A8S3I214-F1
#
_cell.length_a   1.000
_cell.length_b   1.000
_cell.length_c   1.000
_cell.angle_alpha   90.00
_cell.angle_beta   90.00
_cell.angle_gamma   90.00
#
_symmetry.space_group_name_H-M   'P 1'
#
loop_
_entity.id
_entity.type
_entity.pdbx_description
1 polymer ?
#
loop_
_entity_poly.entity_id
_entity_poly.type
_entity_poly.pdbx_seq_one_letter_code
_entity_poly.pdbx_strand_id
1 'polypeptide(L)'
;MFSSNIQVVNQFYLVNKSHLFNLISRDSTLKHFLHRVDRAIIYIFICASYTPWLLLRPTPIISTIFSVVLVWTMGMLGITYQILYHEKYKWLETCFYVIVGVLPAIVVIDMTDHTGVFELAIGGLVFLCGIFFFKCDGIIPFAHSIWHCFVFFGAAIHYYAIYTYLLVPPLSQDQIYSRM
;
A
#
# COMPACT_ATOMS: atom_id res chain seq x y z
N MET A 1 -13.24 -5.33 -11.17
CA MET A 1 -12.15 -4.76 -12.00
C MET A 1 -11.98 -3.25 -11.83
N PHE A 2 -13.03 -2.41 -11.90
CA PHE A 2 -12.90 -0.96 -11.71
C PHE A 2 -12.64 -0.50 -10.25
N SER A 3 -13.08 -1.25 -9.23
CA SER A 3 -12.96 -0.80 -7.83
C SER A 3 -11.55 -0.90 -7.24
N SER A 4 -10.70 -1.81 -7.71
CA SER A 4 -9.35 -2.03 -7.15
C SER A 4 -8.36 -0.91 -7.55
N ASN A 5 -8.41 -0.43 -8.79
CA ASN A 5 -7.60 0.71 -9.25
C ASN A 5 -8.00 2.03 -8.58
N ILE A 6 -9.30 2.19 -8.32
CA ILE A 6 -9.85 3.35 -7.61
C ILE A 6 -9.40 3.38 -6.15
N GLN A 7 -9.15 2.24 -5.51
CA GLN A 7 -8.76 2.19 -4.10
C GLN A 7 -7.39 2.81 -3.84
N VAL A 8 -6.37 2.50 -4.64
CA VAL A 8 -5.00 3.03 -4.44
C VAL A 8 -4.97 4.55 -4.67
N VAL A 9 -5.64 5.02 -5.73
CA VAL A 9 -5.72 6.45 -6.08
C VAL A 9 -6.55 7.24 -5.07
N ASN A 10 -7.71 6.71 -4.65
CA ASN A 10 -8.54 7.36 -3.64
C ASN A 10 -7.83 7.46 -2.29
N GLN A 11 -7.05 6.44 -1.90
CA GLN A 11 -6.29 6.48 -0.66
C GLN A 11 -5.16 7.49 -0.70
N PHE A 12 -4.45 7.59 -1.82
CA PHE A 12 -3.48 8.67 -2.02
C PHE A 12 -4.15 10.06 -1.92
N TYR A 13 -5.32 10.23 -2.53
CA TYR A 13 -6.06 11.49 -2.45
C TYR A 13 -6.49 11.84 -1.03
N LEU A 14 -6.89 10.84 -0.25
CA LEU A 14 -7.26 11.00 1.17
C LEU A 14 -6.05 11.42 2.02
N VAL A 15 -4.88 10.79 1.83
CA VAL A 15 -3.61 11.14 2.49
C VAL A 15 -3.22 12.59 2.22
N ASN A 16 -3.27 13.01 0.95
CA ASN A 16 -2.89 14.37 0.58
C ASN A 16 -3.86 15.42 1.16
N LYS A 17 -5.16 15.10 1.19
CA LYS A 17 -6.16 15.96 1.82
C LYS A 17 -5.96 16.07 3.33
N SER A 18 -5.72 14.96 4.03
CA SER A 18 -5.43 15.00 5.47
C SER A 18 -4.20 15.85 5.75
N HIS A 19 -3.14 15.68 4.98
CA HIS A 19 -1.91 16.46 5.15
C HIS A 19 -2.10 17.96 4.89
N LEU A 20 -2.76 18.33 3.79
CA LEU A 20 -3.04 19.72 3.44
C LEU A 20 -3.94 20.40 4.48
N PHE A 21 -4.96 19.69 4.95
CA PHE A 21 -5.89 20.22 5.95
C PHE A 21 -5.22 20.37 7.32
N ASN A 22 -4.30 19.46 7.65
CA ASN A 22 -3.50 19.49 8.88
C ASN A 22 -2.49 20.65 8.91
N LEU A 23 -1.99 21.08 7.75
CA LEU A 23 -1.17 22.29 7.57
C LEU A 23 -1.97 23.59 7.79
N ILE A 24 -3.25 23.60 7.41
CA ILE A 24 -4.12 24.78 7.46
C ILE A 24 -4.83 24.90 8.82
N SER A 25 -5.02 23.79 9.53
CA SER A 25 -5.77 23.74 10.78
C SER A 25 -5.04 24.42 11.94
N ARG A 26 -5.64 25.48 12.49
CA ARG A 26 -5.19 26.18 13.71
C ARG A 26 -5.55 25.43 15.01
N ASP A 27 -6.48 24.47 14.94
CA ASP A 27 -6.94 23.70 16.09
C ASP A 27 -6.01 22.50 16.36
N SER A 28 -5.38 22.51 17.54
CA SER A 28 -4.48 21.44 18.00
C SER A 28 -5.15 20.07 18.11
N THR A 29 -6.45 20.01 18.41
CA THR A 29 -7.19 18.75 18.57
C THR A 29 -7.39 18.07 17.21
N LEU A 30 -7.78 18.87 16.21
CA LEU A 30 -7.98 18.43 14.85
C LEU A 30 -6.65 18.00 14.21
N LYS A 31 -5.57 18.72 14.51
CA LYS A 31 -4.21 18.37 14.08
C LYS A 31 -3.80 16.98 14.58
N HIS A 32 -4.01 16.71 15.87
CA HIS A 32 -3.72 15.40 16.46
C HIS A 32 -4.59 14.27 15.89
N PHE A 33 -5.85 14.55 15.55
CA PHE A 33 -6.72 13.57 14.92
C PHE A 33 -6.25 13.24 13.50
N LEU A 34 -5.90 14.25 12.70
CA LEU A 34 -5.45 14.06 11.33
C LEU A 34 -4.11 13.33 11.24
N HIS A 35 -3.16 13.62 12.13
CA HIS A 35 -1.95 12.82 12.27
C HIS A 35 -2.24 11.34 12.55
N ARG A 36 -3.29 11.04 13.32
CA ARG A 36 -3.71 9.66 13.59
C ARG A 36 -4.24 8.96 12.34
N VAL A 37 -5.10 9.66 11.60
CA VAL A 37 -5.69 9.15 10.35
C VAL A 37 -4.60 8.92 9.30
N ASP A 38 -3.64 9.83 9.19
CA ASP A 38 -2.51 9.74 8.25
C ASP A 38 -1.60 8.53 8.51
N ARG A 39 -1.53 8.05 9.76
CA ARG A 39 -0.83 6.79 10.09
C ARG A 39 -1.69 5.56 9.85
N ALA A 40 -2.98 5.64 10.16
CA ALA A 40 -3.91 4.54 9.96
C ALA A 40 -4.07 4.17 8.48
N ILE A 41 -4.08 5.17 7.60
CA ILE A 41 -4.26 4.97 6.15
C ILE A 41 -3.11 4.19 5.50
N ILE A 42 -1.92 4.16 6.10
CA ILE A 42 -0.80 3.32 5.64
C ILE A 42 -1.20 1.84 5.64
N TYR A 43 -1.89 1.37 6.69
CA TYR A 43 -2.36 -0.01 6.77
C TYR A 43 -3.40 -0.31 5.69
N ILE A 44 -4.34 0.60 5.45
CA ILE A 44 -5.36 0.46 4.40
C ILE A 44 -4.69 0.48 3.02
N PHE A 45 -3.63 1.27 2.84
CA PHE A 45 -2.89 1.37 1.60
C PHE A 45 -2.20 0.05 1.26
N ILE A 46 -1.54 -0.57 2.26
CA ILE A 46 -0.92 -1.90 2.11
C ILE A 46 -1.97 -2.96 1.77
N CYS A 47 -3.11 -3.01 2.47
CA CYS A 47 -4.15 -4.00 2.14
C CYS A 47 -4.69 -3.82 0.72
N ALA A 48 -4.90 -2.57 0.29
CA ALA A 48 -5.41 -2.25 -1.04
C ALA A 48 -4.39 -2.56 -2.15
N SER A 49 -3.09 -2.37 -1.90
CA SER A 49 -2.06 -2.68 -2.91
C SER A 49 -1.98 -4.17 -3.24
N TYR A 50 -2.23 -5.06 -2.25
CA TYR A 50 -2.19 -6.51 -2.45
C TYR A 50 -3.50 -7.11 -2.96
N THR A 51 -4.65 -6.50 -2.65
CA THR A 51 -5.98 -6.98 -3.07
C THR A 51 -6.10 -7.31 -4.57
N PRO A 52 -5.63 -6.49 -5.53
CA PRO A 52 -5.73 -6.83 -6.96
C PRO A 52 -4.93 -8.07 -7.33
N TRP A 53 -3.76 -8.29 -6.73
CA TRP A 53 -2.94 -9.49 -6.97
C TRP A 53 -3.63 -10.76 -6.47
N LEU A 54 -4.28 -10.68 -5.31
CA LEU A 54 -5.01 -11.81 -4.72
C LEU A 54 -6.29 -12.16 -5.47
N LEU A 55 -6.98 -11.15 -6.05
CA LEU A 55 -8.28 -11.35 -6.69
C LEU A 55 -8.21 -11.61 -8.21
N LEU A 56 -7.22 -11.06 -8.90
CA LEU A 56 -7.15 -11.13 -10.37
C LEU A 56 -6.27 -12.28 -10.86
N ARG A 57 -5.37 -12.83 -10.04
CA ARG A 57 -4.60 -14.01 -10.42
C ARG A 57 -5.43 -15.29 -10.31
N PRO A 58 -5.18 -16.28 -11.19
CA PRO A 58 -5.85 -17.57 -11.14
C PRO A 58 -5.31 -18.41 -9.99
N THR A 59 -5.98 -18.37 -8.84
CA THR A 59 -5.73 -19.25 -7.68
C THR A 59 -7.01 -19.94 -7.23
N PRO A 60 -6.93 -21.06 -6.48
CA PRO A 60 -8.12 -21.70 -5.93
C PRO A 60 -8.94 -20.73 -5.08
N ILE A 61 -10.27 -20.73 -5.24
CA ILE A 61 -11.19 -19.78 -4.57
C ILE A 61 -10.99 -19.70 -3.05
N ILE A 62 -10.72 -20.84 -2.41
CA ILE A 62 -10.49 -20.94 -0.97
C ILE A 62 -9.20 -20.22 -0.57
N SER A 63 -8.13 -20.38 -1.35
CA SER A 63 -6.84 -19.71 -1.14
C SER A 63 -7.00 -18.20 -1.30
N THR A 64 -7.68 -17.75 -2.36
CA THR A 64 -7.97 -16.33 -2.59
C THR A 64 -8.72 -15.70 -1.42
N ILE A 65 -9.81 -16.33 -0.96
CA ILE A 65 -10.63 -15.81 0.15
C ILE A 65 -9.79 -15.77 1.43
N PHE A 66 -9.07 -16.85 1.74
CA PHE A 66 -8.23 -16.92 2.94
C PHE A 66 -7.17 -15.83 2.95
N SER A 67 -6.45 -15.64 1.84
CA SER A 67 -5.42 -14.61 1.73
C SER A 67 -5.99 -13.21 1.84
N VAL A 68 -7.11 -12.90 1.18
CA VAL A 68 -7.75 -11.58 1.28
C VAL A 68 -8.20 -11.30 2.72
N VAL A 69 -8.88 -12.26 3.36
CA VAL A 69 -9.32 -12.12 4.75
C VAL A 69 -8.11 -11.90 5.67
N LEU A 70 -7.06 -12.70 5.52
CA LEU A 70 -5.83 -12.58 6.31
C LEU A 70 -5.24 -11.16 6.20
N VAL A 71 -5.03 -10.66 4.97
CA VAL A 71 -4.43 -9.33 4.74
C VAL A 71 -5.27 -8.23 5.37
N TRP A 72 -6.58 -8.26 5.19
CA TRP A 72 -7.48 -7.23 5.72
C TRP A 72 -7.65 -7.32 7.24
N THR A 73 -7.73 -8.52 7.82
CA THR A 73 -7.76 -8.71 9.28
C THR A 73 -6.49 -8.16 9.92
N MET A 74 -5.33 -8.40 9.31
CA MET A 74 -4.06 -7.86 9.79
C MET A 74 -3.99 -6.33 9.67
N GLY A 75 -4.47 -5.76 8.56
CA GLY A 75 -4.59 -4.31 8.41
C GLY A 75 -5.50 -3.68 9.46
N MET A 76 -6.68 -4.26 9.70
CA MET A 76 -7.61 -3.80 10.73
C MET A 76 -7.03 -3.89 12.14
N LEU A 77 -6.25 -4.94 12.42
CA LEU A 77 -5.55 -5.09 13.69
C LEU A 77 -4.47 -4.00 13.85
N GLY A 78 -3.72 -3.69 12.80
CA GLY A 78 -2.76 -2.59 12.77
C GLY A 78 -3.41 -1.21 13.00
N ILE A 79 -4.56 -0.95 12.35
CA ILE A 79 -5.34 0.28 12.54
C ILE A 79 -5.85 0.39 13.99
N THR A 80 -6.41 -0.70 14.52
CA THR A 80 -6.90 -0.76 15.91
C THR A 80 -5.77 -0.49 16.89
N TYR A 81 -4.59 -1.08 16.67
CA TYR A 81 -3.40 -0.80 17.46
C TYR A 81 -3.01 0.69 17.39
N GLN A 82 -2.99 1.27 16.19
CA GLN A 82 -2.64 2.68 15.98
C GLN A 82 -3.57 3.65 16.72
N ILE A 83 -4.87 3.34 16.75
CA ILE A 83 -5.88 4.16 17.42
C ILE A 83 -5.79 4.04 18.94
N LEU A 84 -5.60 2.81 19.47
CA LEU A 84 -5.65 2.54 20.91
C LEU A 84 -4.34 2.85 21.65
N TYR A 85 -3.19 2.56 21.04
CA TYR A 85 -1.87 2.61 21.70
C TYR A 85 -0.96 3.73 21.19
N HIS A 86 -1.55 4.72 20.52
CA HIS A 86 -0.92 5.89 19.90
C HIS A 86 0.45 6.27 20.50
N GLU A 87 1.52 6.01 19.74
CA GLU A 87 2.92 6.32 20.05
C GLU A 87 3.52 5.75 21.36
N LYS A 88 2.79 4.93 22.11
CA LYS A 88 3.29 4.36 23.38
C LYS A 88 4.47 3.39 23.15
N TYR A 89 4.44 2.63 22.05
CA TYR A 89 5.51 1.68 21.69
C TYR A 89 5.93 1.83 20.23
N LYS A 90 6.75 2.84 19.93
CA LYS A 90 7.24 3.16 18.58
C LYS A 90 7.88 1.97 17.84
N TRP A 91 8.53 1.05 18.57
CA TRP A 91 9.13 -0.16 17.98
C TRP A 91 8.06 -1.15 17.50
N LEU A 92 7.04 -1.39 18.32
CA LEU A 92 5.96 -2.34 18.00
C LEU A 92 5.14 -1.88 16.80
N GLU A 93 4.91 -0.58 16.66
CA GLU A 93 4.28 0.01 15.48
C GLU A 93 5.08 -0.27 14.19
N THR A 94 6.40 -0.18 14.26
CA THR A 94 7.26 -0.50 13.11
C THR A 94 7.16 -1.98 12.75
N CYS A 95 7.14 -2.86 13.76
CA CYS A 95 6.95 -4.29 13.54
C CYS A 95 5.62 -4.58 12.83
N PHE A 96 4.52 -3.94 13.24
CA PHE A 96 3.24 -4.10 12.55
C PHE A 96 3.30 -3.64 11.09
N TYR A 97 3.93 -2.49 10.79
CA TYR A 97 4.09 -2.05 9.39
C TYR A 97 4.88 -3.07 8.54
N VAL A 98 5.99 -3.59 9.06
CA VAL A 98 6.81 -4.57 8.34
C VAL A 98 6.07 -5.88 8.17
N ILE A 99 5.41 -6.39 9.22
CA ILE A 99 4.68 -7.66 9.16
C ILE A 99 3.52 -7.56 8.15
N VAL A 100 2.72 -6.49 8.22
CA VAL A 100 1.60 -6.26 7.29
C VAL A 100 2.11 -6.02 5.87
N GLY A 101 3.31 -5.46 5.70
CA GLY A 101 3.94 -5.28 4.39
C GLY A 101 4.51 -6.57 3.78
N VAL A 102 5.13 -7.43 4.59
CA VAL A 102 5.91 -8.59 4.10
C VAL A 102 5.07 -9.86 3.99
N LEU A 103 4.17 -10.14 4.94
CA LEU A 103 3.38 -11.37 4.90
C LEU A 103 2.52 -11.53 3.63
N PRO A 104 1.83 -10.49 3.13
CA PRO A 104 1.10 -10.61 1.88
C PRO A 104 2.03 -10.81 0.68
N ALA A 105 3.26 -10.27 0.72
CA ALA A 105 4.24 -10.45 -0.34
C ALA A 105 4.65 -11.93 -0.47
N ILE A 106 4.80 -12.66 0.64
CA ILE A 106 5.10 -14.10 0.63
C ILE A 106 4.02 -14.87 -0.14
N VAL A 107 2.75 -14.55 0.13
CA VAL A 107 1.61 -15.18 -0.57
C VAL A 107 1.66 -14.90 -2.06
N VAL A 108 2.02 -13.68 -2.48
CA VAL A 108 2.12 -13.31 -3.90
C VAL A 108 3.33 -13.98 -4.58
N ILE A 109 4.44 -14.16 -3.86
CA ILE A 109 5.66 -14.82 -4.39
C ILE A 109 5.43 -16.32 -4.58
N ASP A 110 4.64 -16.96 -3.71
CA ASP A 110 4.32 -18.39 -3.79
C ASP A 110 3.32 -18.75 -4.91
N MET A 111 2.72 -17.74 -5.55
CA MET A 111 1.83 -17.97 -6.69
C MET A 111 2.61 -18.53 -7.89
N THR A 112 1.95 -19.37 -8.68
CA THR A 112 2.55 -20.03 -9.85
C THR A 112 2.93 -19.08 -10.97
N ASP A 113 2.26 -17.93 -11.04
CA ASP A 113 2.54 -16.87 -12.01
C ASP A 113 3.30 -15.72 -11.33
N HIS A 114 4.55 -15.52 -11.76
CA HIS A 114 5.44 -14.52 -11.22
C HIS A 114 5.49 -13.22 -12.05
N THR A 115 4.65 -13.07 -13.07
CA THR A 115 4.60 -11.84 -13.89
C THR A 115 4.27 -10.62 -13.02
N GLY A 116 5.03 -9.53 -13.14
CA GLY A 116 4.80 -8.32 -12.33
C GLY A 116 5.25 -8.38 -10.86
N VAL A 117 5.74 -9.53 -10.37
CA VAL A 117 6.26 -9.66 -8.99
C VAL A 117 7.53 -8.83 -8.79
N PHE A 118 8.36 -8.70 -9.83
CA PHE A 118 9.57 -7.89 -9.78
C PHE A 118 9.24 -6.41 -9.57
N GLU A 119 8.29 -5.86 -10.32
CA GLU A 119 7.81 -4.49 -10.18
C GLU A 119 7.14 -4.26 -8.83
N LEU A 120 6.35 -5.23 -8.35
CA LEU A 120 5.77 -5.21 -7.01
C LEU A 120 6.86 -5.12 -5.94
N ALA A 121 7.94 -5.91 -6.08
CA ALA A 121 9.08 -5.90 -5.17
C ALA A 121 9.85 -4.58 -5.22
N ILE A 122 10.07 -4.00 -6.40
CA ILE A 122 10.68 -2.66 -6.53
C ILE A 122 9.81 -1.61 -5.83
N GLY A 123 8.50 -1.60 -6.07
CA GLY A 123 7.60 -0.66 -5.39
C GLY A 123 7.60 -0.87 -3.87
N GLY A 124 7.67 -2.12 -3.41
CA GLY A 124 7.84 -2.47 -2.00
C GLY A 124 9.13 -1.91 -1.41
N LEU A 125 10.25 -2.00 -2.14
CA LEU A 125 11.53 -1.44 -1.72
C LEU A 125 11.47 0.10 -1.62
N VAL A 126 10.81 0.77 -2.56
CA VAL A 126 10.58 2.22 -2.52
C VAL A 126 9.78 2.60 -1.27
N PHE A 127 8.75 1.83 -0.89
CA PHE A 127 8.02 2.04 0.36
C PHE A 127 8.91 1.85 1.60
N LEU A 128 9.72 0.79 1.62
CA LEU A 128 10.66 0.53 2.73
C LEU A 128 11.67 1.68 2.90
N CYS A 129 12.20 2.23 1.80
CA CYS A 129 13.03 3.43 1.82
C CYS A 129 12.26 4.64 2.36
N GLY A 130 10.98 4.79 1.99
CA GLY A 130 10.10 5.82 2.54
C GLY A 130 9.95 5.75 4.07
N ILE A 131 9.83 4.55 4.64
CA ILE A 131 9.70 4.36 6.11
C ILE A 131 10.88 4.96 6.88
N PHE A 132 12.09 4.97 6.29
CA PHE A 132 13.24 5.65 6.90
C PHE A 132 12.97 7.14 7.08
N PHE A 133 12.52 7.83 6.03
CA PHE A 133 12.18 9.26 6.09
C PHE A 133 10.97 9.54 6.99
N PHE A 134 9.99 8.64 7.02
CA PHE A 134 8.86 8.72 7.96
C PHE A 134 9.33 8.71 9.42
N LYS A 135 10.32 7.87 9.77
CA LYS A 135 10.90 7.85 11.11
C LYS A 135 11.77 9.05 11.42
N CYS A 136 12.39 9.64 10.41
CA CYS A 136 13.16 10.87 10.53
C CYS A 136 12.28 12.12 10.59
N ASP A 137 10.95 11.98 10.55
CA ASP A 137 10.02 13.10 10.69
C ASP A 137 10.22 13.81 12.05
N GLY A 138 10.36 15.13 12.00
CA GLY A 138 10.74 15.96 13.15
C GLY A 138 12.23 16.05 13.47
N ILE A 139 13.09 15.24 12.84
CA ILE A 139 14.57 15.32 12.99
C ILE A 139 15.19 16.05 11.79
N ILE A 140 14.78 15.67 10.57
CA ILE A 140 15.28 16.25 9.32
C ILE A 140 14.22 17.23 8.78
N PRO A 141 14.58 18.47 8.41
CA PRO A 141 13.63 19.39 7.79
C PRO A 141 13.07 18.78 6.50
N PHE A 142 11.75 18.87 6.31
CA PHE A 142 11.01 18.33 5.16
C PHE A 142 10.96 16.80 5.02
N ALA A 143 11.42 16.03 6.01
CA ALA A 143 11.37 14.56 5.97
C ALA A 143 9.98 14.00 5.67
N HIS A 144 8.93 14.61 6.24
CA HIS A 144 7.55 14.23 5.99
C HIS A 144 7.15 14.39 4.52
N SER A 145 7.53 15.49 3.88
CA SER A 145 7.24 15.72 2.45
C SER A 145 8.00 14.74 1.55
N ILE A 146 9.26 14.45 1.90
CA ILE A 146 10.07 13.45 1.19
C ILE A 146 9.40 12.07 1.30
N TRP A 147 8.88 11.72 2.49
CA TRP A 147 8.13 10.48 2.68
C TRP A 147 6.92 10.37 1.74
N HIS A 148 6.12 11.43 1.60
CA HIS A 148 4.99 11.43 0.63
C HIS A 148 5.45 11.18 -0.80
N CYS A 149 6.61 11.71 -1.21
CA CYS A 149 7.17 11.42 -2.53
C CYS A 149 7.49 9.92 -2.70
N PHE A 150 8.12 9.28 -1.70
CA PHE A 150 8.37 7.83 -1.75
C PHE A 150 7.06 7.03 -1.81
N VAL A 151 6.05 7.42 -1.01
CA VAL A 151 4.73 6.78 -1.04
C VAL A 151 4.09 6.90 -2.42
N PHE A 152 4.17 8.09 -3.03
CA PHE A 152 3.65 8.33 -4.38
C PHE A 152 4.35 7.47 -5.43
N PHE A 153 5.68 7.45 -5.45
CA PHE A 153 6.43 6.66 -6.43
C PHE A 153 6.21 5.15 -6.25
N GLY A 154 6.19 4.66 -5.01
CA GLY A 154 5.85 3.26 -4.72
C GLY A 154 4.46 2.90 -5.22
N ALA A 155 3.47 3.78 -4.98
CA ALA A 155 2.10 3.60 -5.44
C ALA A 155 2.00 3.58 -6.97
N ALA A 156 2.73 4.47 -7.65
CA ALA A 156 2.77 4.55 -9.10
C ALA A 156 3.36 3.27 -9.72
N ILE A 157 4.41 2.70 -9.11
CA ILE A 157 5.01 1.44 -9.56
C ILE A 157 4.03 0.27 -9.36
N HIS A 158 3.36 0.19 -8.21
CA HIS A 158 2.34 -0.83 -7.96
C HIS A 158 1.17 -0.72 -8.94
N TYR A 159 0.71 0.51 -9.21
CA TYR A 159 -0.33 0.76 -10.19
C TYR A 159 0.10 0.34 -11.61
N TYR A 160 1.33 0.69 -12.01
CA TYR A 160 1.90 0.28 -13.29
C TYR A 160 1.95 -1.25 -13.44
N ALA A 161 2.37 -1.95 -12.39
CA ALA A 161 2.42 -3.40 -12.37
C ALA A 161 1.03 -4.03 -12.51
N ILE A 162 0.03 -3.51 -11.78
CA ILE A 162 -1.36 -3.98 -11.90
C ILE A 162 -1.90 -3.74 -13.30
N TYR A 163 -1.67 -2.54 -13.86
CA TYR A 163 -2.15 -2.20 -15.20
C TYR A 163 -1.56 -3.12 -16.27
N THR A 164 -0.25 -3.34 -16.22
CA THR A 164 0.50 -4.07 -17.25
C THR A 164 0.31 -5.58 -17.16
N TYR A 165 0.24 -6.15 -15.95
CA TYR A 165 0.28 -7.61 -15.76
C TYR A 165 -1.04 -8.23 -15.34
N LEU A 166 -1.96 -7.46 -14.75
CA LEU A 166 -3.25 -7.98 -14.27
C LEU A 166 -4.45 -7.51 -15.11
N LEU A 167 -4.36 -6.35 -15.77
CA LEU A 167 -5.49 -5.77 -16.54
C LEU A 167 -5.31 -5.90 -18.04
N VAL A 168 -4.10 -5.66 -18.54
CA VAL A 168 -3.78 -5.83 -19.96
C VAL A 168 -3.21 -7.24 -20.13
N PRO A 169 -3.96 -8.21 -20.69
CA PRO A 169 -3.37 -9.49 -21.02
C PRO A 169 -2.21 -9.25 -22.01
N PRO A 170 -1.07 -9.96 -21.88
CA PRO A 170 -0.06 -9.93 -22.93
C PRO A 170 -0.76 -10.26 -24.25
N LEU A 171 -0.51 -9.47 -25.29
CA LEU A 171 -1.07 -9.72 -26.62
C LEU A 171 -0.93 -11.21 -26.91
N SER A 172 -2.07 -11.90 -27.09
CA SER A 172 -2.02 -13.30 -27.49
C SER A 172 -1.18 -13.37 -28.76
N GLN A 173 -0.32 -14.38 -28.87
CA GLN A 173 0.59 -14.55 -30.02
C GLN A 173 -0.15 -14.39 -31.36
N ASP A 174 -1.44 -14.75 -31.40
CA ASP A 174 -2.37 -14.60 -32.52
C ASP A 174 -2.62 -13.14 -32.97
N GLN A 175 -2.59 -12.16 -32.07
CA GLN A 175 -2.75 -10.74 -32.40
C GLN A 175 -1.49 -10.11 -32.99
N ILE A 176 -0.32 -10.70 -32.73
CA ILE A 176 0.96 -10.25 -33.31
C ILE A 176 1.07 -10.73 -34.77
N TYR A 177 0.65 -11.96 -35.07
CA TYR A 177 0.67 -12.51 -36.45
C TYR A 177 -0.36 -11.90 -37.40
N SER A 178 -1.47 -11.32 -36.90
CA SER A 178 -2.50 -10.69 -37.72
C SER A 178 -2.18 -9.22 -38.10
N ARG A 179 -1.09 -8.67 -37.57
CA ARG A 179 -0.62 -7.30 -37.86
C ARG A 179 0.68 -7.25 -38.68
N MET A 180 1.22 -8.41 -39.05
CA MET A 180 2.31 -8.57 -40.02
C MET A 180 1.73 -9.04 -41.35
#